data_AF-A0A8S3ECD2-F1
#
_entry.id   AF-A0A8S3ECD2-F1
#
_cell.length_a   1.000
_cell.length_b   1.000
_cell.length_c   1.000
_cell.angle_alpha   90.00
_cell.angle_beta   90.00
_cell.angle_gamma   90.00
#
_symmetry.space_group_name_H-M   'P 1'
#
loop_
_entity.id
_entity.type
_entity.pdbx_description
1 polymer ?
#
loop_
_entity_poly.entity_id
_entity_poly.type
_entity_poly.pdbx_seq_one_letter_code
_entity_poly.pdbx_strand_id
1 'polypeptide(L)' 'MKVEPDQFNLSTLFNACAVLNNNRAMKTGKELLAKMPENYRNNNITSTSAIDMLMKFGD' A
#
# COMPACT_ATOMS: atom_id res chain seq x y z
N MET A 1 -22.16 -3.38 8.47
CA MET A 1 -21.35 -2.15 8.30
C MET A 1 -20.01 -2.57 7.71
N LYS A 2 -19.71 -2.23 6.46
CA LYS A 2 -18.36 -2.40 5.92
C LYS A 2 -17.53 -1.20 6.37
N VAL A 3 -16.43 -1.47 7.07
CA VAL A 3 -15.44 -0.44 7.38
C VAL A 3 -14.57 -0.31 6.13
N GLU A 4 -14.67 0.84 5.46
CA GLU A 4 -13.78 1.16 4.34
C GLU A 4 -12.45 1.65 4.90
N PRO A 5 -11.31 1.14 4.41
CA PRO A 5 -10.01 1.66 4.81
C PRO A 5 -9.86 3.11 4.34
N ASP A 6 -9.39 3.97 5.23
CA ASP A 6 -9.00 5.33 4.93
C ASP A 6 -7.53 5.41 4.46
N GLN A 7 -7.08 6.61 4.16
CA GLN A 7 -5.71 6.90 3.72
C GLN A 7 -4.66 6.46 4.75
N PHE A 8 -4.98 6.60 6.03
CA PHE A 8 -4.05 6.26 7.12
C PHE A 8 -3.85 4.76 7.21
N ASN A 9 -4.94 3.99 7.13
CA ASN A 9 -4.91 2.53 7.09
C ASN A 9 -4.11 2.03 5.89
N LEU A 10 -4.37 2.57 4.69
CA LEU A 10 -3.66 2.16 3.47
C LEU A 10 -2.16 2.48 3.53
N SER A 11 -1.80 3.70 3.93
CA SER A 11 -0.39 4.12 4.05
C SER A 11 0.37 3.28 5.08
N THR A 12 -0.27 2.99 6.23
CA THR A 12 0.31 2.14 7.26
C THR A 12 0.55 0.72 6.75
N LEU A 13 -0.40 0.15 6.00
CA LEU A 13 -0.24 -1.18 5.41
C LEU A 13 0.87 -1.24 4.35
N PHE A 14 0.99 -0.22 3.50
CA PHE A 14 2.09 -0.14 2.53
C PHE A 14 3.45 -0.06 3.25
N ASN A 15 3.57 0.80 4.26
CA ASN A 15 4.78 0.91 5.06
C ASN A 15 5.13 -0.41 5.77
N ALA A 16 4.14 -1.10 6.34
CA ALA A 16 4.35 -2.41 6.95
C ALA A 16 4.86 -3.44 5.93
N CYS A 17 4.32 -3.44 4.70
CA CYS A 17 4.80 -4.32 3.64
C CYS A 17 6.24 -3.99 3.24
N ALA A 18 6.57 -2.70 3.11
CA ALA A 18 7.91 -2.23 2.80
C ALA A 18 8.94 -2.66 3.87
N VAL A 19 8.59 -2.54 5.16
CA VAL A 19 9.46 -2.92 6.28
C VAL A 19 9.66 -4.44 6.36
N LEU A 20 8.60 -5.22 6.16
CA LEU A 20 8.67 -6.69 6.24
C LEU A 20 9.51 -7.30 5.10
N ASN A 21 9.58 -6.61 3.96
CA ASN A 21 10.42 -6.92 2.80
C ASN A 21 10.60 -8.42 2.48
N ASN A 22 9.49 -9.14 2.38
CA ASN A 22 9.49 -10.56 2.03
C ASN A 22 8.40 -10.85 0.98
N ASN A 23 8.44 -12.05 0.39
CA ASN A 23 7.54 -12.44 -0.69
C ASN A 23 6.05 -12.32 -0.33
N ARG A 24 5.69 -12.60 0.93
CA ARG A 24 4.30 -12.45 1.38
C ARG A 24 3.90 -10.98 1.40
N ALA A 25 4.75 -10.13 1.96
CA ALA A 25 4.53 -8.69 2.00
C ALA A 25 4.45 -8.08 0.60
N MET A 26 5.29 -8.51 -0.34
CA MET A 26 5.25 -8.09 -1.75
C MET A 26 3.89 -8.43 -2.39
N LYS A 27 3.46 -9.69 -2.27
CA LYS A 27 2.18 -10.13 -2.82
C LYS A 27 1.01 -9.37 -2.21
N THR A 28 0.98 -9.23 -0.89
CA THR A 28 -0.08 -8.49 -0.19
C THR A 28 -0.09 -7.01 -0.56
N GLY A 29 1.07 -6.35 -0.64
CA GLY A 29 1.20 -4.96 -1.05
C GLY A 29 0.70 -4.72 -2.47
N LYS A 30 1.05 -5.59 -3.43
CA LYS A 30 0.54 -5.51 -4.81
C LYS A 30 -0.98 -5.73 -4.89
N GLU A 31 -1.51 -6.70 -4.14
CA GLU A 31 -2.96 -6.91 -4.07
C GLU A 31 -3.70 -5.72 -3.45
N LEU A 32 -3.11 -5.08 -2.43
CA LEU A 32 -3.65 -3.88 -1.81
C LEU A 32 -3.68 -2.72 -2.80
N LEU A 33 -2.58 -2.51 -3.54
CA LEU A 33 -2.49 -1.47 -4.57
C LEU A 33 -3.52 -1.69 -5.70
N ALA A 34 -3.71 -2.94 -6.14
CA ALA A 34 -4.68 -3.27 -7.18
C ALA A 34 -6.13 -3.01 -6.74
N LYS A 35 -6.44 -3.20 -5.45
CA LYS A 35 -7.77 -2.99 -4.87
C LYS A 35 -7.98 -1.57 -4.33
N MET A 36 -6.95 -0.73 -4.37
CA MET A 36 -7.00 0.61 -3.81
C MET A 36 -8.00 1.49 -4.59
N PRO A 37 -8.97 2.12 -3.90
CA PRO A 37 -9.90 3.07 -4.51
C PRO A 37 -9.21 4.22 -5.25
N GLU A 38 -9.77 4.65 -6.38
CA GLU A 38 -9.16 5.70 -7.22
C GLU A 38 -8.99 7.03 -6.49
N ASN A 39 -9.91 7.38 -5.60
CA ASN A 39 -9.82 8.61 -4.79
C ASN A 39 -8.58 8.63 -3.87
N TYR A 40 -7.98 7.47 -3.58
CA TYR A 40 -6.74 7.38 -2.81
C TYR A 40 -5.48 7.31 -3.68
N ARG A 41 -5.60 7.05 -4.99
CA ARG A 41 -4.46 7.12 -5.94
C ARG A 41 -3.96 8.55 -6.15
N ASN A 42 -4.85 9.53 -6.01
CA ASN A 42 -4.49 10.95 -6.09
C ASN A 42 -4.05 11.52 -4.74
N ASN A 43 -4.05 10.70 -3.67
CA ASN A 43 -3.54 11.12 -2.38
C ASN A 43 -2.02 10.93 -2.32
N ASN A 44 -1.29 12.03 -2.14
CA ASN A 44 0.17 12.02 -2.11
C ASN A 44 0.74 11.06 -1.05
N ILE A 45 0.13 10.99 0.13
CA ILE A 45 0.65 10.16 1.24
C ILE A 45 0.51 8.67 0.90
N THR A 46 -0.68 8.26 0.47
CA THR A 46 -0.94 6.86 0.12
C THR A 46 -0.10 6.43 -1.08
N SER A 47 -0.02 7.27 -2.12
CA SER A 47 0.74 6.96 -3.33
C SER A 47 2.25 6.94 -3.09
N THR A 48 2.80 7.86 -2.30
CA THR A 48 4.21 7.81 -1.90
C THR A 48 4.52 6.56 -1.09
N SER A 49 3.63 6.17 -0.17
CA SER A 49 3.81 4.94 0.64
C SER A 49 3.76 3.68 -0.25
N ALA A 50 2.87 3.64 -1.24
CA ALA A 50 2.80 2.55 -2.20
C ALA A 50 4.06 2.48 -3.08
N ILE A 51 4.57 3.63 -3.54
CA ILE A 51 5.81 3.70 -4.33
C ILE A 51 7.01 3.25 -3.48
N ASP A 52 7.16 3.73 -2.24
CA ASP A 52 8.23 3.28 -1.35
C ASP A 52 8.22 1.76 -1.15
N MET A 53 7.04 1.20 -0.93
CA MET A 53 6.86 -0.25 -0.84
C MET A 53 7.35 -0.98 -2.10
N LEU A 54 6.97 -0.51 -3.29
CA LEU A 54 7.41 -1.12 -4.56
C LEU A 54 8.93 -1.01 -4.75
N MET A 55 9.52 0.14 -4.43
CA MET A 55 10.97 0.35 -4.51
C MET A 55 11.75 -0.64 -3.61
N LYS A 56 11.22 -0.98 -2.42
CA LYS A 56 11.85 -2.00 -1.55
C LYS A 56 11.86 -3.40 -2.15
N PHE A 57 10.91 -3.70 -3.03
CA PHE A 57 10.83 -4.96 -3.75
C PHE A 57 11.53 -4.94 -5.12
N GLY A 58 12.09 -3.79 -5.53
CA GLY A 58 12.79 -3.63 -6.81
C GLY A 58 11.86 -3.51 -8.03
N ASP A 59 10.61 -3.11 -7.82
CA ASP A 59 9.65 -2.78 -8.89
C ASP A 59 9.71 -1.29 -9.30
#